data_AF-A0A7V6GWU2-F1
#
_entry.id   AF-A0A7V6GWU2-F1
#
_cell.length_a   1.000
_cell.length_b   1.000
_cell.length_c   1.000
_cell.angle_alpha   90.00
_cell.angle_beta   90.00
_cell.angle_gamma   90.00
#
_symmetry.space_group_name_H-M   'P 1'
#
loop_
_entity.id
_entity.type
_entity.pdbx_description
1 polymer ?
#
loop_
_entity_poly.entity_id
_entity_poly.type
_entity_poly.pdbx_seq_one_letter_code
_entity_poly.pdbx_strand_id
1 'polypeptide(L)'
;MLKRKTHTEGRITAESCICCFVLIFVLLLSIQLNGYIKAHSDLLSELDRRLVNGAVAYHASGIYLVDVITQPEETDINNAIFFAVPYDDFFTLSVFADYSGILKKNRVYVRSVSSKWAGDGKGVVKENIWELDPLERGQVIHKMMGANLDHNFPTLDIYDGYTKEAVSIVSINTQEDSYKSGTELKRKIKKHIDSMDKFTYGEYKGYSVSGEDIREKTVLVVIPNAKLTGHQTKQINDMFKYAKKAGINLEIKKFQ
;
A
#
# COMPACT_ATOMS: atom_id res chain seq x y z
N MET A 1 -56.04 -22.97 49.95
CA MET A 1 -54.58 -23.05 49.76
C MET A 1 -54.22 -22.20 48.54
N LEU A 2 -53.68 -20.99 48.77
CA LEU A 2 -53.52 -19.94 47.75
C LEU A 2 -52.35 -20.29 46.80
N LYS A 3 -52.62 -20.44 45.50
CA LYS A 3 -51.56 -20.53 44.47
C LYS A 3 -50.84 -19.17 44.38
N ARG A 4 -49.60 -19.10 44.86
CA ARG A 4 -48.70 -17.96 44.58
C ARG A 4 -48.42 -17.94 43.07
N LYS A 5 -48.93 -16.93 42.37
CA LYS A 5 -48.43 -16.55 41.05
C LYS A 5 -47.07 -15.87 41.26
N THR A 6 -46.00 -16.54 40.85
CA THR A 6 -44.67 -15.91 40.76
C THR A 6 -44.65 -15.02 39.52
N HIS A 7 -44.89 -13.72 39.71
CA HIS A 7 -44.53 -12.72 38.71
C HIS A 7 -43.01 -12.55 38.77
N THR A 8 -42.28 -13.13 37.83
CA THR A 8 -40.89 -12.75 37.57
C THR A 8 -40.92 -11.45 36.76
N GLU A 9 -41.01 -10.31 37.46
CA GLU A 9 -40.59 -9.04 36.85
C GLU A 9 -39.07 -9.14 36.65
N GLY A 10 -38.65 -9.36 35.41
CA GLY A 10 -37.24 -9.37 35.04
C GLY A 10 -36.65 -7.99 35.25
N ARG A 11 -35.94 -7.77 36.35
CA ARG A 11 -35.13 -6.57 36.55
C ARG A 11 -33.91 -6.65 35.64
N ILE A 12 -33.93 -5.87 34.56
CA ILE A 12 -32.73 -5.63 33.75
C ILE A 12 -31.75 -4.85 34.64
N THR A 13 -30.59 -5.43 34.95
CA THR A 13 -29.56 -4.74 35.72
C THR A 13 -28.90 -3.67 34.86
N ALA A 14 -28.46 -2.55 35.48
CA ALA A 14 -27.75 -1.50 34.76
C ALA A 14 -26.51 -2.04 34.00
N GLU A 15 -25.84 -3.04 34.57
CA GLU A 15 -24.73 -3.78 33.97
C GLU A 15 -25.14 -4.48 32.67
N SER A 16 -26.30 -5.14 32.65
CA SER A 16 -26.83 -5.79 31.44
C SER A 16 -27.12 -4.77 30.34
N CYS A 17 -27.69 -3.62 30.68
CA CYS A 17 -27.90 -2.52 29.73
C CYS A 17 -26.57 -2.01 29.16
N ILE A 18 -25.58 -1.75 30.02
CA ILE A 18 -24.25 -1.26 29.60
C ILE A 18 -23.60 -2.27 28.65
N CYS A 19 -23.63 -3.56 28.98
CA CYS A 19 -23.10 -4.61 28.11
C CYS A 19 -23.79 -4.63 26.75
N CYS A 20 -25.13 -4.51 26.70
CA CYS A 20 -25.85 -4.42 25.43
C CYS A 20 -25.45 -3.19 24.60
N PHE A 21 -25.30 -2.03 25.22
CA PHE A 21 -24.85 -0.82 24.53
C PHE A 21 -23.43 -0.97 23.97
N VAL A 22 -22.50 -1.54 24.76
CA VAL A 22 -21.13 -1.81 24.31
C VAL A 22 -21.13 -2.77 23.12
N LEU A 23 -21.91 -3.85 23.17
CA LEU A 23 -22.00 -4.82 22.08
C LEU A 23 -22.56 -4.20 20.79
N ILE A 24 -23.62 -3.39 20.90
CA ILE A 24 -24.19 -2.66 19.74
C ILE A 24 -23.15 -1.69 19.16
N PHE A 25 -22.44 -0.95 20.01
CA PHE A 25 -21.43 0.00 19.56
C PHE A 25 -20.26 -0.70 18.86
N VAL A 26 -19.77 -1.82 19.41
CA VAL A 26 -18.73 -2.65 18.77
C VAL A 26 -19.21 -3.19 17.43
N LEU A 27 -20.47 -3.62 17.33
CA LEU A 27 -21.05 -4.08 16.07
C LEU A 27 -21.10 -2.94 15.03
N LEU A 28 -21.56 -1.76 15.41
CA LEU A 28 -21.61 -0.58 14.53
C LEU A 28 -20.22 -0.14 14.08
N LEU A 29 -19.22 -0.17 14.98
CA LEU A 29 -17.82 0.08 14.64
C LEU A 29 -17.30 -0.94 13.63
N SER A 30 -17.62 -2.22 13.82
CA SER A 30 -17.19 -3.29 12.91
C SER A 30 -17.80 -3.11 11.52
N ILE A 31 -19.09 -2.74 11.44
CA ILE A 31 -19.77 -2.43 10.18
C ILE A 31 -19.13 -1.20 9.51
N GLN A 32 -18.86 -0.13 10.28
CA GLN A 32 -18.20 1.07 9.79
C GLN A 32 -16.82 0.76 9.17
N LEU A 33 -15.99 0.00 9.89
CA LEU A 33 -14.64 -0.37 9.44
C LEU A 33 -14.69 -1.26 8.20
N ASN A 34 -15.55 -2.27 8.19
CA ASN A 34 -15.66 -3.19 7.06
C ASN A 34 -16.14 -2.47 5.80
N GLY A 35 -17.13 -1.58 5.92
CA GLY A 35 -17.59 -0.77 4.79
C GLY A 35 -16.53 0.20 4.28
N TYR A 36 -15.72 0.81 5.16
CA TYR A 36 -14.60 1.65 4.76
C TYR A 36 -13.54 0.87 3.98
N ILE A 37 -13.16 -0.33 4.46
CA ILE A 37 -12.18 -1.20 3.80
C ILE A 37 -12.69 -1.61 2.42
N LYS A 38 -13.97 -1.99 2.33
CA LYS A 38 -14.61 -2.35 1.07
C LYS A 38 -14.57 -1.19 0.08
N ALA A 39 -15.06 -0.01 0.47
CA ALA A 39 -15.02 1.20 -0.35
C ALA A 39 -13.61 1.55 -0.86
N HIS A 40 -12.60 1.43 -0.01
CA HIS A 40 -11.20 1.62 -0.42
C HIS A 40 -10.78 0.59 -1.48
N SER A 41 -11.10 -0.69 -1.28
CA SER A 41 -10.77 -1.78 -2.20
C SER A 41 -11.45 -1.62 -3.56
N ASP A 42 -12.72 -1.21 -3.56
CA ASP A 42 -13.51 -1.04 -4.78
C ASP A 42 -13.01 0.18 -5.57
N LEU A 43 -12.69 1.28 -4.90
CA LEU A 43 -12.03 2.44 -5.51
C LEU A 43 -10.64 2.09 -6.07
N LEU A 44 -9.85 1.27 -5.37
CA LEU A 44 -8.55 0.82 -5.87
C LEU A 44 -8.69 0.00 -7.15
N SER A 45 -9.63 -0.95 -7.15
CA SER A 45 -9.91 -1.79 -8.31
C SER A 45 -10.37 -0.96 -9.50
N GLU A 46 -11.18 0.07 -9.25
CA GLU A 46 -11.63 0.99 -10.29
C GLU A 46 -10.49 1.86 -10.84
N LEU A 47 -9.60 2.34 -9.97
CA LEU A 47 -8.39 3.04 -10.40
C LEU A 47 -7.52 2.14 -11.28
N ASP A 48 -7.25 0.90 -10.87
CA ASP A 48 -6.44 -0.05 -11.63
C ASP A 48 -7.02 -0.31 -13.02
N ARG A 49 -8.35 -0.47 -13.12
CA ARG A 49 -9.06 -0.63 -14.40
C ARG A 49 -8.89 0.59 -15.31
N ARG A 50 -8.98 1.80 -14.75
CA ARG A 50 -8.90 3.06 -15.50
C ARG A 50 -7.48 3.46 -15.87
N LEU A 51 -6.51 3.09 -15.03
CA LEU A 51 -5.12 3.50 -15.13
C LEU A 51 -4.49 3.17 -16.47
N VAL A 52 -4.78 1.97 -17.01
CA VAL A 52 -4.27 1.54 -18.32
C VAL A 52 -4.78 2.46 -19.42
N ASN A 53 -6.09 2.73 -19.45
CA ASN A 53 -6.70 3.62 -20.45
C ASN A 53 -6.20 5.07 -20.30
N GLY A 54 -6.04 5.55 -19.05
CA GLY A 54 -5.50 6.87 -18.77
C GLY A 54 -4.05 7.02 -19.24
N ALA A 55 -3.21 6.00 -19.02
CA ALA A 55 -1.82 6.00 -19.48
C ALA A 55 -1.71 6.00 -21.01
N VAL A 56 -2.56 5.22 -21.70
CA VAL A 56 -2.65 5.19 -23.18
C VAL A 56 -3.11 6.55 -23.72
N ALA A 57 -4.17 7.12 -23.16
CA ALA A 57 -4.72 8.38 -23.62
C ALA A 57 -3.76 9.56 -23.38
N TYR A 58 -3.05 9.58 -22.24
CA TYR A 58 -1.99 10.55 -21.98
C TYR A 58 -0.86 10.43 -23.01
N HIS A 59 -0.42 9.21 -23.32
CA HIS A 59 0.61 8.98 -24.34
C HIS A 59 0.17 9.49 -25.72
N ALA A 60 -1.05 9.17 -26.14
CA ALA A 60 -1.56 9.54 -27.46
C ALA A 60 -1.82 11.04 -27.63
N SER A 61 -2.24 11.73 -26.56
CA SER A 61 -2.67 13.13 -26.63
C SER A 61 -1.64 14.14 -26.11
N GLY A 62 -0.72 13.72 -25.24
CA GLY A 62 0.12 14.63 -24.46
C GLY A 62 -0.68 15.54 -23.50
N ILE A 63 -1.98 15.30 -23.34
CA ILE A 63 -2.90 16.13 -22.56
C ILE A 63 -3.25 15.40 -21.27
N TYR A 64 -3.26 16.17 -20.18
CA TYR A 64 -3.76 15.74 -18.88
C TYR A 64 -5.28 15.54 -18.98
N LEU A 65 -5.71 14.29 -19.08
CA LEU A 65 -7.11 13.97 -18.85
C LEU A 65 -7.35 14.04 -17.33
N VAL A 66 -7.67 15.24 -16.84
CA VAL A 66 -8.52 15.39 -15.66
C VAL A 66 -9.92 15.02 -16.12
N ASP A 67 -10.09 13.73 -16.37
CA ASP A 67 -11.36 13.25 -16.83
C ASP A 67 -12.31 13.39 -15.62
N VAL A 68 -13.40 14.12 -15.85
CA VAL A 68 -14.50 14.29 -14.89
C VAL A 68 -15.28 12.98 -14.91
N ILE A 69 -14.60 11.90 -14.52
CA ILE A 69 -15.12 10.56 -14.75
C ILE A 69 -16.12 10.29 -13.63
N THR A 70 -17.37 10.22 -14.05
CA THR A 70 -18.57 9.64 -13.40
C THR A 70 -18.37 9.18 -11.95
N GLN A 71 -19.25 9.68 -11.07
CA GLN A 71 -19.41 9.18 -9.71
C GLN A 71 -19.26 7.64 -9.70
N PRO A 72 -18.46 7.07 -8.79
CA PRO A 72 -18.43 5.64 -8.57
C PRO A 72 -19.86 5.13 -8.46
N GLU A 73 -20.18 3.98 -9.08
CA GLU A 73 -21.52 3.38 -9.00
C GLU A 73 -21.88 2.92 -7.55
N GLU A 74 -20.98 3.16 -6.59
CA GLU A 74 -21.16 2.83 -5.19
C GLU A 74 -21.97 3.88 -4.45
N THR A 75 -23.09 3.46 -3.88
CA THR A 75 -24.04 4.32 -3.15
C THR A 75 -23.42 5.02 -1.93
N ASP A 76 -22.37 4.43 -1.37
CA ASP A 76 -21.76 4.88 -0.11
C ASP A 76 -20.58 5.83 -0.35
N ILE A 77 -20.19 6.07 -1.62
CA ILE A 77 -19.11 6.96 -2.01
C ILE A 77 -19.68 8.23 -2.65
N ASN A 78 -19.27 9.37 -2.11
CA ASN A 78 -19.73 10.70 -2.54
C ASN A 78 -18.53 11.58 -2.87
N ASN A 79 -18.74 12.67 -3.63
CA ASN A 79 -17.72 13.68 -3.93
C ASN A 79 -16.40 13.10 -4.47
N ALA A 80 -16.47 12.03 -5.27
CA ALA A 80 -15.29 11.42 -5.86
C ALA A 80 -14.65 12.36 -6.89
N ILE A 81 -13.39 12.71 -6.67
CA ILE A 81 -12.57 13.54 -7.56
C ILE A 81 -11.38 12.69 -8.00
N PHE A 82 -11.37 12.33 -9.27
CA PHE A 82 -10.26 11.64 -9.91
C PHE A 82 -9.27 12.66 -10.46
N PHE A 83 -7.98 12.38 -10.32
CA PHE A 83 -6.94 13.18 -10.92
C PHE A 83 -5.74 12.33 -11.31
N ALA A 84 -5.12 12.72 -12.41
CA ALA A 84 -3.94 12.07 -12.94
C ALA A 84 -2.71 12.95 -12.71
N VAL A 85 -1.62 12.34 -12.25
CA VAL A 85 -0.32 12.99 -12.14
C VAL A 85 0.69 12.18 -12.95
N PRO A 86 1.12 12.68 -14.11
CA PRO A 86 2.20 12.06 -14.87
C PRO A 86 3.55 12.46 -14.29
N TYR A 87 4.47 11.50 -14.36
CA TYR A 87 5.89 11.65 -14.11
C TYR A 87 6.64 11.25 -15.38
N ASP A 88 7.96 11.39 -15.37
CA ASP A 88 8.81 11.09 -16.52
C ASP A 88 8.64 9.62 -16.96
N ASP A 89 8.73 8.69 -16.01
CA ASP A 89 8.73 7.24 -16.27
C ASP A 89 7.42 6.52 -15.92
N PHE A 90 6.51 7.20 -15.22
CA PHE A 90 5.29 6.58 -14.71
C PHE A 90 4.11 7.53 -14.68
N PHE A 91 2.93 6.93 -14.60
CA PHE A 91 1.66 7.63 -14.55
C PHE A 91 0.90 7.19 -13.31
N THR A 92 0.34 8.16 -12.59
CA THR A 92 -0.47 7.86 -11.42
C THR A 92 -1.88 8.38 -11.59
N LEU A 93 -2.84 7.58 -11.14
CA LEU A 93 -4.24 7.95 -11.06
C LEU A 93 -4.68 7.84 -9.60
N SER A 94 -5.24 8.92 -9.09
CA SER A 94 -5.66 9.01 -7.69
C SER A 94 -7.12 9.44 -7.62
N VAL A 95 -7.79 9.08 -6.52
CA VAL A 95 -9.13 9.52 -6.18
C VAL A 95 -9.20 10.03 -4.76
N PHE A 96 -9.82 11.18 -4.56
CA PHE A 96 -10.32 11.63 -3.27
C PHE A 96 -11.84 11.46 -3.24
N ALA A 97 -12.39 10.86 -2.19
CA ALA A 97 -13.83 10.70 -2.05
C ALA A 97 -14.27 10.73 -0.58
N ASP A 98 -15.58 10.88 -0.35
CA ASP A 98 -16.21 10.80 0.95
C ASP A 98 -16.98 9.48 1.08
N TYR A 99 -16.55 8.62 2.00
CA TYR A 99 -17.31 7.44 2.40
C TYR A 99 -18.36 7.80 3.45
N SER A 100 -19.63 7.57 3.14
CA SER A 100 -20.79 7.83 4.00
C SER A 100 -21.15 6.60 4.85
N GLY A 101 -20.30 6.27 5.83
CA GLY A 101 -20.56 5.16 6.74
C GLY A 101 -21.62 5.43 7.81
N ILE A 102 -22.09 4.38 8.47
CA ILE A 102 -23.18 4.39 9.45
C ILE A 102 -22.91 5.24 10.70
N LEU A 103 -21.64 5.36 11.14
CA LEU A 103 -21.26 6.15 12.31
C LEU A 103 -20.76 7.54 11.94
N LYS A 104 -20.00 7.65 10.85
CA LYS A 104 -19.36 8.90 10.43
C LYS A 104 -19.00 8.87 8.95
N LYS A 105 -19.00 10.06 8.35
CA LYS A 105 -18.36 10.32 7.07
C LYS A 105 -16.82 10.34 7.22
N ASN A 106 -16.12 9.65 6.33
CA ASN A 106 -14.66 9.62 6.30
C ASN A 106 -14.15 9.97 4.91
N ARG A 107 -13.03 10.68 4.85
CA ARG A 107 -12.33 10.90 3.58
C ARG A 107 -11.59 9.62 3.22
N VAL A 108 -11.67 9.25 1.95
CA VAL A 108 -10.93 8.15 1.35
C VAL A 108 -10.00 8.74 0.31
N TYR A 109 -8.74 8.35 0.38
CA TYR A 109 -7.75 8.65 -0.65
C TYR A 109 -7.15 7.35 -1.14
N VAL A 110 -7.25 7.10 -2.43
CA VAL A 110 -6.67 5.92 -3.07
C VAL A 110 -5.82 6.37 -4.25
N ARG A 111 -4.69 5.69 -4.45
CA ARG A 111 -3.76 5.94 -5.56
C ARG A 111 -3.37 4.63 -6.21
N SER A 112 -3.36 4.62 -7.53
CA SER A 112 -2.75 3.57 -8.34
C SER A 112 -1.68 4.13 -9.28
N VAL A 113 -0.75 3.27 -9.70
CA VAL A 113 0.48 3.61 -10.41
C VAL A 113 0.77 2.60 -11.51
N SER A 114 1.03 3.11 -12.71
CA SER A 114 1.43 2.32 -13.87
C SER A 114 2.69 2.92 -14.45
N SER A 115 3.53 2.11 -15.09
CA SER A 115 4.50 2.65 -16.04
C SER A 115 3.79 3.42 -17.14
N LYS A 116 4.49 4.37 -17.75
CA LYS A 116 3.96 5.12 -18.89
C LYS A 116 3.78 4.17 -20.07
N TRP A 117 2.65 4.30 -20.79
CA TRP A 117 2.40 3.50 -21.99
C TRP A 117 3.31 3.96 -23.14
N ALA A 118 3.79 3.02 -23.95
CA ALA A 118 4.87 3.25 -24.93
C ALA A 118 4.41 3.35 -26.40
N GLY A 119 3.12 3.23 -26.71
CA GLY A 119 2.72 3.12 -28.11
C GLY A 119 3.17 1.81 -28.73
N ASP A 120 2.86 1.61 -30.01
CA ASP A 120 3.09 0.43 -30.85
C ASP A 120 4.56 0.06 -31.12
N GLY A 121 5.49 0.40 -30.23
CA GLY A 121 6.87 -0.11 -30.24
C GLY A 121 7.82 0.57 -31.24
N LYS A 122 7.67 1.87 -31.49
CA LYS A 122 8.62 2.66 -32.29
C LYS A 122 9.00 4.00 -31.64
N GLY A 123 9.65 3.92 -30.49
CA GLY A 123 10.42 5.01 -29.89
C GLY A 123 11.61 4.41 -29.14
N VAL A 124 12.78 5.03 -29.17
CA VAL A 124 13.91 4.62 -28.32
C VAL A 124 13.88 5.54 -27.10
N VAL A 125 12.90 5.33 -26.24
CA VAL A 125 12.98 5.76 -24.84
C VAL A 125 13.33 4.50 -24.04
N LYS A 126 14.06 4.58 -22.92
CA LYS A 126 14.23 3.42 -22.03
C LYS A 126 12.88 3.13 -21.36
N GLU A 127 12.01 2.47 -22.11
CA GLU A 127 10.55 2.37 -21.88
C GLU A 127 10.18 1.37 -20.76
N ASN A 128 11.15 0.57 -20.33
CA ASN A 128 11.02 -0.34 -19.22
C ASN A 128 11.84 0.17 -18.04
N ILE A 129 11.20 0.37 -16.89
CA ILE A 129 11.88 0.82 -15.66
C ILE A 129 13.03 -0.11 -15.26
N TRP A 130 12.97 -1.38 -15.69
CA TRP A 130 13.98 -2.40 -15.43
C TRP A 130 15.22 -2.26 -16.34
N GLU A 131 15.14 -1.51 -17.43
CA GLU A 131 16.23 -1.19 -18.37
C GLU A 131 16.97 0.12 -18.02
N LEU A 132 16.44 0.90 -17.07
CA LEU A 132 17.13 2.05 -16.49
C LEU A 132 18.41 1.61 -15.74
N ASP A 133 19.34 2.55 -15.56
CA ASP A 133 20.49 2.32 -14.69
C ASP A 133 20.00 1.94 -13.27
N PRO A 134 20.68 1.02 -12.55
CA PRO A 134 20.23 0.58 -11.23
C PRO A 134 19.95 1.70 -10.23
N LEU A 135 20.70 2.81 -10.28
CA LEU A 135 20.49 3.97 -9.40
C LEU A 135 19.22 4.75 -9.80
N GLU A 136 19.10 5.07 -11.09
CA GLU A 136 17.95 5.77 -11.67
C GLU A 136 16.66 4.98 -11.44
N ARG A 137 16.68 3.68 -11.74
CA ARG A 137 15.61 2.73 -11.46
C ARG A 137 15.19 2.75 -9.99
N GLY A 138 16.16 2.75 -9.07
CA GLY A 138 15.90 2.84 -7.63
C GLY A 138 15.11 4.10 -7.29
N GLN A 139 15.60 5.27 -7.73
CA GLN A 139 14.94 6.55 -7.46
C GLN A 139 13.53 6.62 -8.03
N VAL A 140 13.33 6.14 -9.25
CA VAL A 140 12.02 6.10 -9.90
C VAL A 140 11.07 5.20 -9.11
N ILE A 141 11.50 3.98 -8.75
CA ILE A 141 10.68 3.05 -7.96
C ILE A 141 10.34 3.61 -6.58
N HIS A 142 11.27 4.29 -5.90
CA HIS A 142 10.99 4.89 -4.58
C HIS A 142 9.87 5.94 -4.69
N LYS A 143 9.94 6.81 -5.71
CA LYS A 143 8.87 7.80 -5.99
C LYS A 143 7.54 7.11 -6.33
N MET A 144 7.56 6.07 -7.17
CA MET A 144 6.36 5.31 -7.53
C MET A 144 5.69 4.66 -6.31
N MET A 145 6.48 4.10 -5.39
CA MET A 145 5.98 3.44 -4.18
C MET A 145 5.62 4.41 -3.05
N GLY A 146 5.79 5.73 -3.27
CA GLY A 146 5.36 6.75 -2.34
C GLY A 146 6.35 7.07 -1.22
N ALA A 147 7.66 6.88 -1.47
CA ALA A 147 8.71 7.34 -0.56
C ALA A 147 8.47 8.80 -0.16
N ASN A 148 8.41 9.05 1.15
CA ASN A 148 8.16 10.38 1.72
C ASN A 148 9.38 10.94 2.47
N LEU A 149 10.42 10.14 2.65
CA LEU A 149 11.72 10.56 3.19
C LEU A 149 12.68 10.91 2.05
N ASP A 150 13.69 11.72 2.36
CA ASP A 150 14.75 12.04 1.40
C ASP A 150 15.51 10.77 1.01
N HIS A 151 15.98 10.68 -0.24
CA HIS A 151 16.70 9.51 -0.74
C HIS A 151 17.96 9.17 0.07
N ASN A 152 18.55 10.16 0.74
CA ASN A 152 19.71 9.97 1.61
C ASN A 152 19.34 9.69 3.07
N PHE A 153 18.05 9.60 3.40
CA PHE A 153 17.61 9.23 4.74
C PHE A 153 18.09 7.80 5.05
N PRO A 154 18.66 7.55 6.25
CA PRO A 154 19.24 6.24 6.54
C PRO A 154 18.15 5.17 6.66
N THR A 155 18.30 4.10 5.86
CA THR A 155 17.51 2.85 5.89
C THR A 155 16.04 2.97 5.47
N LEU A 156 15.35 4.01 5.94
CA LEU A 156 13.92 4.21 5.74
C LEU A 156 13.65 5.06 4.50
N ASP A 157 12.63 4.68 3.74
CA ASP A 157 12.13 5.43 2.60
C ASP A 157 10.74 6.02 2.85
N ILE A 158 9.94 5.35 3.69
CA ILE A 158 8.65 5.82 4.17
C ILE A 158 8.62 5.78 5.70
N TYR A 159 8.08 6.84 6.31
CA TYR A 159 7.63 6.81 7.69
C TYR A 159 6.29 7.51 7.85
N ASP A 160 5.32 6.82 8.45
CA ASP A 160 4.02 7.39 8.84
C ASP A 160 3.99 7.62 10.36
N GLY A 161 3.99 8.89 10.78
CA GLY A 161 3.99 9.27 12.19
C GLY A 161 2.68 8.98 12.94
N TYR A 162 1.59 8.66 12.24
CA TYR A 162 0.30 8.30 12.82
C TYR A 162 0.19 6.80 13.08
N THR A 163 0.42 5.98 12.04
CA THR A 163 0.40 4.51 12.18
C THR A 163 1.66 3.98 12.86
N LYS A 164 2.74 4.78 12.87
CA LYS A 164 4.08 4.40 13.33
C LYS A 164 4.68 3.27 12.49
N GLU A 165 4.31 3.21 11.22
CA GLU A 165 4.88 2.29 10.23
C GLU A 165 6.12 2.91 9.56
N ALA A 166 7.19 2.11 9.43
CA ALA A 166 8.38 2.46 8.69
C ALA A 166 8.66 1.44 7.60
N VAL A 167 8.93 1.91 6.38
CA VAL A 167 9.15 1.06 5.19
C VAL A 167 10.53 1.32 4.59
N SER A 168 11.28 0.25 4.31
CA SER A 168 12.46 0.28 3.44
C SER A 168 12.11 -0.33 2.08
N ILE A 169 12.35 0.43 1.01
CA ILE A 169 12.06 0.04 -0.37
C ILE A 169 13.34 -0.47 -1.01
N VAL A 170 13.26 -1.58 -1.72
CA VAL A 170 14.37 -2.11 -2.51
C VAL A 170 13.90 -2.63 -3.86
N SER A 171 14.56 -2.20 -4.92
CA SER A 171 14.34 -2.73 -6.26
C SER A 171 15.36 -3.83 -6.61
N ILE A 172 14.86 -4.95 -7.16
CA ILE A 172 15.69 -6.08 -7.59
C ILE A 172 15.18 -6.59 -8.93
N ASN A 173 15.97 -6.40 -9.99
CA ASN A 173 15.66 -6.99 -11.29
C ASN A 173 16.00 -8.48 -11.28
N THR A 174 14.99 -9.33 -11.10
CA THR A 174 15.17 -10.79 -10.98
C THR A 174 15.62 -11.47 -12.28
N GLN A 175 15.64 -10.75 -13.40
CA GLN A 175 16.08 -11.26 -14.70
C GLN A 175 17.59 -11.06 -14.96
N GLU A 176 18.28 -10.23 -14.16
CA GLU A 176 19.74 -10.08 -14.26
C GLU A 176 20.45 -11.39 -13.85
N ASP A 177 21.55 -11.70 -14.52
CA ASP A 177 22.27 -12.98 -14.37
C ASP A 177 22.71 -13.26 -12.92
N SER A 178 23.10 -12.21 -12.18
CA SER A 178 23.49 -12.29 -10.77
C SER A 178 22.37 -12.86 -9.88
N TYR A 179 21.10 -12.62 -10.23
CA TYR A 179 19.94 -12.97 -9.41
C TYR A 179 19.24 -14.27 -9.86
N LYS A 180 19.61 -14.85 -11.01
CA LYS A 180 18.99 -16.10 -11.52
C LYS A 180 19.17 -17.29 -10.58
N SER A 181 20.32 -17.39 -9.92
CA SER A 181 20.61 -18.44 -8.92
C SER A 181 19.82 -18.28 -7.61
N GLY A 182 19.30 -17.07 -7.34
CA GLY A 182 18.59 -16.71 -6.11
C GLY A 182 19.49 -16.39 -4.91
N THR A 183 20.79 -16.70 -4.94
CA THR A 183 21.70 -16.45 -3.80
C THR A 183 21.89 -14.96 -3.55
N GLU A 184 22.19 -14.18 -4.59
CA GLU A 184 22.34 -12.73 -4.46
C GLU A 184 21.03 -12.03 -4.14
N LEU A 185 19.89 -12.59 -4.61
CA LEU A 185 18.56 -12.11 -4.30
C LEU A 185 18.31 -12.21 -2.79
N LYS A 186 18.55 -13.39 -2.20
CA LYS A 186 18.47 -13.61 -0.76
C LYS A 186 19.40 -12.67 0.00
N ARG A 187 20.66 -12.57 -0.42
CA ARG A 187 21.66 -11.73 0.26
C ARG A 187 21.22 -10.27 0.30
N LYS A 188 20.69 -9.75 -0.82
CA LYS A 188 20.21 -8.36 -0.91
C LYS A 188 18.98 -8.14 -0.02
N ILE A 189 17.97 -9.00 -0.09
CA ILE A 189 16.77 -8.90 0.78
C ILE A 189 17.17 -8.98 2.26
N LYS A 190 18.03 -9.94 2.62
CA LYS A 190 18.52 -10.10 4.00
C LYS A 190 19.20 -8.83 4.51
N LYS A 191 20.03 -8.17 3.68
CA LYS A 191 20.70 -6.92 4.06
C LYS A 191 19.71 -5.83 4.46
N HIS A 192 18.60 -5.68 3.73
CA HIS A 192 17.56 -4.69 4.06
C HIS A 192 16.82 -5.07 5.34
N ILE A 193 16.46 -6.35 5.52
CA ILE A 193 15.86 -6.84 6.78
C ILE A 193 16.79 -6.56 7.97
N ASP A 194 18.08 -6.90 7.85
CA ASP A 194 19.06 -6.66 8.92
C ASP A 194 19.26 -5.16 9.21
N SER A 195 19.15 -4.31 8.18
CA SER A 195 19.28 -2.85 8.34
C SER A 195 18.06 -2.27 9.06
N MET A 196 16.86 -2.75 8.73
CA MET A 196 15.61 -2.40 9.43
C MET A 196 15.61 -2.90 10.87
N ASP A 197 16.08 -4.12 11.11
CA ASP A 197 16.17 -4.70 12.45
C ASP A 197 17.08 -3.86 13.37
N LYS A 198 18.25 -3.47 12.85
CA LYS A 198 19.25 -2.66 13.56
C LYS A 198 18.95 -1.16 13.59
N PHE A 199 17.91 -0.69 12.92
CA PHE A 199 17.58 0.73 12.90
C PHE A 199 17.16 1.20 14.29
N THR A 200 17.92 2.16 14.84
CA THR A 200 17.66 2.78 16.15
C THR A 200 17.37 4.27 16.05
N TYR A 201 17.97 4.96 15.08
CA TYR A 201 17.78 6.40 14.86
C TYR A 201 18.19 6.76 13.44
N GLY A 202 17.48 7.71 12.84
CA GLY A 202 17.83 8.31 11.56
C GLY A 202 17.52 9.80 11.57
N GLU A 203 18.41 10.61 11.03
CA GLU A 203 18.20 12.04 10.85
C GLU A 203 18.78 12.51 9.54
N TYR A 204 18.02 13.34 8.84
CA TYR A 204 18.49 14.01 7.64
C TYR A 204 17.76 15.32 7.42
N LYS A 205 18.52 16.39 7.10
CA LYS A 205 18.00 17.76 6.87
C LYS A 205 17.00 18.25 7.94
N GLY A 206 17.26 17.93 9.21
CA GLY A 206 16.43 18.34 10.35
C GLY A 206 15.14 17.54 10.54
N TYR A 207 14.90 16.49 9.75
CA TYR A 207 13.86 15.50 10.02
C TYR A 207 14.48 14.27 10.68
N SER A 208 13.93 13.84 11.81
CA SER A 208 14.45 12.71 12.59
C SER A 208 13.37 11.67 12.88
N VAL A 209 13.75 10.40 12.86
CA VAL A 209 12.90 9.27 13.25
C VAL A 209 13.65 8.42 14.26
N SER A 210 13.09 8.27 15.46
CA SER A 210 13.59 7.32 16.45
C SER A 210 13.06 5.92 16.16
N GLY A 211 13.90 4.91 16.32
CA GLY A 211 13.49 3.51 16.23
C GLY A 211 12.45 3.13 17.29
N GLU A 212 12.44 3.83 18.43
CA GLU A 212 11.44 3.65 19.49
C GLU A 212 10.05 4.16 19.09
N ASP A 213 9.98 5.08 18.12
CA ASP A 213 8.73 5.57 17.56
C ASP A 213 8.17 4.65 16.47
N ILE A 214 8.84 3.54 16.13
CA ILE A 214 8.39 2.63 15.07
C ILE A 214 7.70 1.43 15.71
N ARG A 215 6.43 1.22 15.36
CA ARG A 215 5.64 0.06 15.77
C ARG A 215 5.70 -1.08 14.77
N GLU A 216 5.70 -0.73 13.48
CA GLU A 216 5.67 -1.70 12.39
C GLU A 216 6.82 -1.41 11.42
N LYS A 217 7.57 -2.46 11.08
CA LYS A 217 8.71 -2.39 10.17
C LYS A 217 8.40 -3.24 8.93
N THR A 218 8.43 -2.63 7.76
CA THR A 218 8.17 -3.30 6.49
C THR A 218 9.38 -3.18 5.55
N VAL A 219 9.77 -4.27 4.91
CA VAL A 219 10.69 -4.27 3.77
C VAL A 219 9.86 -4.55 2.51
N LEU A 220 9.75 -3.55 1.63
CA LEU A 220 9.06 -3.66 0.36
C LEU A 220 10.07 -3.95 -0.76
N VAL A 221 10.03 -5.17 -1.29
CA VAL A 221 10.85 -5.59 -2.43
C VAL A 221 10.04 -5.47 -3.71
N VAL A 222 10.48 -4.59 -4.60
CA VAL A 222 9.90 -4.42 -5.93
C VAL A 222 10.70 -5.26 -6.93
N ILE A 223 10.00 -6.09 -7.70
CA ILE A 223 10.58 -6.99 -8.71
C ILE A 223 9.82 -6.89 -10.05
N PRO A 224 10.44 -7.27 -11.19
CA PRO A 224 9.73 -7.32 -12.46
C PRO A 224 8.54 -8.28 -12.41
N ASN A 225 7.52 -8.04 -13.23
CA ASN A 225 6.42 -8.98 -13.45
C ASN A 225 6.82 -10.17 -14.33
N ALA A 226 8.03 -10.68 -14.11
CA ALA A 226 8.53 -11.87 -14.75
C ALA A 226 8.26 -13.12 -13.90
N LYS A 227 8.30 -14.28 -14.57
CA LYS A 227 8.21 -15.57 -13.88
C LYS A 227 9.49 -15.79 -13.08
N LEU A 228 9.33 -16.06 -11.79
CA LEU A 228 10.44 -16.44 -10.91
C LEU A 228 10.83 -17.90 -11.16
N THR A 229 12.13 -18.19 -11.07
CA THR A 229 12.61 -19.57 -11.08
C THR A 229 12.25 -20.29 -9.77
N GLY A 230 12.30 -21.61 -9.77
CA GLY A 230 12.11 -22.40 -8.54
C GLY A 230 13.12 -22.05 -7.45
N HIS A 231 14.37 -21.76 -7.84
CA HIS A 231 15.41 -21.30 -6.92
C HIS A 231 15.06 -19.93 -6.32
N GLN A 232 14.71 -18.94 -7.14
CA GLN A 232 14.32 -17.60 -6.66
C GLN A 232 13.13 -17.68 -5.69
N THR A 233 12.11 -18.45 -6.04
CA THR A 233 10.92 -18.67 -5.20
C THR A 233 11.31 -19.26 -3.84
N LYS A 234 12.16 -20.29 -3.83
CA LYS A 234 12.66 -20.89 -2.59
C LYS A 234 13.40 -19.88 -1.73
N GLN A 235 14.27 -19.07 -2.31
CA GLN A 235 15.07 -18.08 -1.59
C GLN A 235 14.20 -16.93 -1.03
N ILE A 236 13.19 -16.49 -1.76
CA ILE A 236 12.19 -15.52 -1.29
C ILE A 236 11.41 -16.10 -0.11
N ASN A 237 10.95 -17.36 -0.19
CA ASN A 237 10.23 -18.04 0.90
C ASN A 237 11.08 -18.17 2.18
N ASP A 238 12.39 -18.41 2.04
CA ASP A 238 13.31 -18.38 3.18
C ASP A 238 13.39 -16.98 3.81
N MET A 239 13.33 -15.91 3.01
CA MET A 239 13.35 -14.53 3.50
C MET A 239 12.05 -14.12 4.18
N PHE A 240 10.89 -14.59 3.73
CA PHE A 240 9.64 -14.42 4.48
C PHE A 240 9.74 -15.02 5.89
N LYS A 241 10.32 -16.22 6.02
CA LYS A 241 10.55 -16.84 7.33
C LYS A 241 11.55 -16.06 8.17
N TYR A 242 12.62 -15.54 7.57
CA TYR A 242 13.63 -14.76 8.27
C TYR A 242 13.08 -13.41 8.77
N ALA A 243 12.38 -12.67 7.91
CA ALA A 243 11.74 -11.40 8.26
C ALA A 243 10.74 -11.58 9.41
N LYS A 244 9.87 -12.61 9.32
CA LYS A 244 8.91 -12.93 10.38
C LYS A 244 9.58 -13.19 11.74
N LYS A 245 10.74 -13.86 11.75
CA LYS A 245 11.50 -14.08 13.00
C LYS A 245 12.07 -12.80 13.59
N ALA A 246 12.40 -11.83 12.75
CA ALA A 246 12.86 -10.50 13.16
C ALA A 246 11.70 -9.53 13.48
N GLY A 247 10.44 -9.97 13.42
CA GLY A 247 9.29 -9.08 13.63
C GLY A 247 9.10 -8.05 12.51
N ILE A 248 9.64 -8.32 11.32
CA ILE A 248 9.60 -7.43 10.16
C ILE A 248 8.64 -8.02 9.12
N ASN A 249 7.74 -7.20 8.61
CA ASN A 249 6.90 -7.55 7.46
C ASN A 249 7.76 -7.52 6.19
N LEU A 250 7.67 -8.55 5.37
CA LEU A 250 8.33 -8.60 4.07
C LEU A 250 7.23 -8.61 3.02
N GLU A 251 7.29 -7.67 2.08
CA GLU A 251 6.35 -7.59 0.98
C GLU A 251 7.09 -7.70 -0.34
N ILE A 252 6.53 -8.49 -1.26
CA ILE A 252 7.06 -8.61 -2.63
C ILE A 252 6.00 -8.05 -3.57
N LYS A 253 6.33 -6.92 -4.20
CA LYS A 253 5.47 -6.29 -5.21
C LYS A 253 6.05 -6.52 -6.59
N LYS A 254 5.30 -7.23 -7.44
CA LYS A 254 5.61 -7.35 -8.86
C LYS A 254 5.16 -6.07 -9.55
N PHE A 255 6.03 -5.52 -10.38
CA PHE A 255 5.76 -4.29 -11.10
C PHE A 255 6.39 -4.37 -12.49
N GLN A 256 5.53 -4.15 -13.49
CA GLN A 256 5.74 -4.23 -14.93
C GLN A 256 6.38 -5.52 -15.47
#